data_AF-A0AAD1SGD3-F1
#
_entry.id   AF-A0AAD1SGD3-F1
#
_cell.length_a   1.000
_cell.length_b   1.000
_cell.length_c   1.000
_cell.angle_alpha   90.00
_cell.angle_beta   90.00
_cell.angle_gamma   90.00
#
_symmetry.space_group_name_H-M   'P 1'
#
loop_
_entity.id
_entity.type
_entity.pdbx_description
1 polymer ?
#
loop_
_entity_poly.entity_id
_entity_poly.type
_entity_poly.pdbx_seq_one_letter_code
_entity_poly.pdbx_strand_id
1 'polypeptide(L)'
;MAAKNKPKLDKAAFFAQKPSKQKKPPEREQDGADEGAEAQTSDTENKAQAGSEGPITESRIKSLLETSLMHQFKELIPEVDPDLLVIDRIHRVGRPKHIPISSPRDMLMRIHYFHVKDQIMKASRKNRPPTEYKALQIYADLSPATLLQRRNLALITTSLRAQNLPYR
;
A
#
# COMPACT_ATOMS: atom_id res chain seq x y z
N MET A 1 37.17 -29.10 -23.53
CA MET A 1 36.10 -29.25 -24.56
C MET A 1 34.85 -29.76 -23.86
N ALA A 2 33.85 -28.91 -23.63
CA ALA A 2 32.64 -29.27 -22.88
C ALA A 2 31.40 -29.04 -23.76
N ALA A 3 30.58 -30.09 -23.88
CA ALA A 3 29.49 -30.23 -24.84
C ALA A 3 28.25 -29.39 -24.46
N LYS A 4 27.65 -28.77 -25.48
CA LYS A 4 26.44 -27.94 -25.42
C LYS A 4 25.21 -28.85 -25.50
N ASN A 5 24.40 -28.93 -24.45
CA ASN A 5 23.05 -29.51 -24.50
C ASN A 5 22.01 -28.38 -24.59
N LYS A 6 21.30 -28.30 -25.73
CA LYS A 6 20.13 -27.44 -25.92
C LYS A 6 18.86 -28.30 -25.78
N PRO A 7 17.88 -27.93 -24.94
CA PRO A 7 16.58 -28.59 -24.93
C PRO A 7 15.70 -28.12 -26.10
N LYS A 8 14.95 -29.06 -26.67
CA LYS A 8 14.03 -28.91 -27.81
C LYS A 8 12.75 -28.18 -27.37
N LEU A 9 12.25 -27.28 -28.23
CA LEU A 9 10.93 -26.66 -28.12
C LEU A 9 9.86 -27.65 -28.60
N ASP A 10 8.93 -28.02 -27.73
CA ASP A 10 7.69 -28.69 -28.14
C ASP A 10 6.61 -27.66 -28.46
N LYS A 11 6.14 -27.69 -29.71
CA LYS A 11 4.94 -27.00 -30.19
C LYS A 11 3.77 -27.95 -30.08
N ALA A 12 2.81 -27.65 -29.20
CA ALA A 12 1.49 -28.28 -29.18
C ALA A 12 0.42 -27.16 -29.11
N ALA A 13 -0.33 -26.99 -30.20
CA ALA A 13 -1.74 -27.40 -30.32
C ALA A 13 -2.69 -26.43 -29.59
N PHE A 14 -3.20 -25.39 -30.28
CA PHE A 14 -4.47 -25.39 -31.01
C PHE A 14 -5.62 -26.05 -30.23
N PHE A 15 -6.43 -25.25 -29.53
CA PHE A 15 -7.83 -25.57 -29.28
C PHE A 15 -8.65 -24.27 -29.22
N ALA A 16 -9.33 -23.98 -30.32
CA ALA A 16 -10.33 -22.93 -30.42
C ALA A 16 -11.65 -23.46 -29.84
N GLN A 17 -12.10 -22.93 -28.71
CA GLN A 17 -13.46 -23.17 -28.20
C GLN A 17 -14.43 -22.17 -28.84
N LYS A 18 -15.45 -22.73 -29.50
CA LYS A 18 -16.58 -22.01 -30.11
C LYS A 18 -17.52 -21.46 -29.03
N PRO A 19 -18.12 -20.27 -29.20
CA PRO A 19 -19.13 -19.76 -28.30
C PRO A 19 -20.49 -20.48 -28.53
N SER A 20 -21.04 -21.04 -27.45
CA SER A 20 -22.37 -21.64 -27.42
C SER A 20 -23.46 -20.56 -27.44
N LYS A 21 -24.34 -20.63 -28.44
CA LYS A 21 -25.58 -19.85 -28.56
C LYS A 21 -26.55 -20.23 -27.43
N GLN A 22 -26.89 -19.30 -26.54
CA GLN A 22 -28.00 -19.47 -25.61
C GLN A 22 -29.28 -18.87 -26.20
N LYS A 23 -30.35 -19.67 -26.10
CA LYS A 23 -31.69 -19.47 -26.66
C LYS A 23 -32.46 -18.37 -25.92
N LYS A 24 -33.18 -17.56 -26.70
CA LYS A 24 -34.19 -16.59 -26.26
C LYS A 24 -35.48 -17.34 -25.82
N PRO A 25 -36.05 -17.11 -24.63
CA PRO A 25 -37.40 -17.57 -24.29
C PRO A 25 -38.50 -16.60 -24.77
N PRO A 26 -39.74 -17.08 -24.94
CA PRO A 26 -40.85 -16.37 -25.58
C PRO A 26 -41.57 -15.37 -24.69
N GLU A 27 -42.13 -14.35 -25.35
CA GLU A 27 -43.04 -13.33 -24.82
C GLU A 27 -44.36 -13.97 -24.36
N ARG A 28 -44.83 -13.60 -23.16
CA ARG A 28 -46.19 -13.83 -22.68
C ARG A 28 -46.82 -12.48 -22.38
N GLU A 29 -47.75 -12.07 -23.23
CA GLU A 29 -48.83 -11.15 -22.86
C GLU A 29 -49.86 -11.93 -22.06
N GLN A 30 -50.32 -11.37 -20.93
CA GLN A 30 -51.71 -11.45 -20.52
C GLN A 30 -52.01 -10.45 -19.39
N ASP A 31 -53.13 -9.77 -19.61
CA ASP A 31 -53.79 -8.79 -18.78
C ASP A 31 -54.22 -9.33 -17.41
N GLY A 32 -54.35 -8.45 -16.41
CA GLY A 32 -54.98 -8.79 -15.14
C GLY A 32 -54.81 -7.71 -14.07
N ALA A 33 -55.92 -7.08 -13.72
CA ALA A 33 -56.06 -5.93 -12.85
C ALA A 33 -55.82 -6.21 -11.35
N ASP A 34 -55.38 -5.14 -10.66
CA ASP A 34 -55.86 -4.61 -9.38
C ASP A 34 -55.96 -5.55 -8.15
N GLU A 35 -55.08 -5.31 -7.16
CA GLU A 35 -55.37 -5.27 -5.70
C GLU A 35 -54.04 -5.38 -4.89
N GLY A 36 -53.86 -4.51 -3.89
CA GLY A 36 -52.85 -4.73 -2.83
C GLY A 36 -51.84 -3.59 -2.59
N ALA A 37 -52.33 -2.37 -2.41
CA ALA A 37 -51.54 -1.26 -1.88
C ALA A 37 -51.30 -1.42 -0.37
N GLU A 38 -50.40 -2.31 0.07
CA GLU A 38 -50.07 -2.46 1.50
C GLU A 38 -48.68 -3.07 1.80
N ALA A 39 -47.71 -2.91 0.87
CA ALA A 39 -46.33 -3.40 1.05
C ALA A 39 -45.24 -2.34 0.74
N GLN A 40 -45.56 -1.04 0.90
CA GLN A 40 -44.67 0.06 0.47
C GLN A 40 -44.10 0.92 1.61
N THR A 41 -44.10 0.45 2.87
CA THR A 41 -43.52 1.22 3.99
C THR A 41 -42.27 0.60 4.63
N SER A 42 -41.89 -0.63 4.29
CA SER A 42 -40.68 -1.28 4.86
C SER A 42 -39.43 -1.23 3.96
N ASP A 43 -39.58 -0.96 2.66
CA ASP A 43 -38.44 -0.88 1.73
C ASP A 43 -37.78 0.52 1.65
N THR A 44 -38.39 1.54 2.25
CA THR A 44 -37.78 2.88 2.36
C THR A 44 -36.80 3.02 3.54
N GLU A 45 -36.88 2.15 4.57
CA GLU A 45 -35.98 2.23 5.73
C GLU A 45 -34.68 1.44 5.54
N ASN A 46 -34.68 0.37 4.76
CA ASN A 46 -33.45 -0.39 4.46
C ASN A 46 -32.48 0.35 3.52
N LYS A 47 -32.88 1.48 2.93
CA LYS A 47 -32.02 2.32 2.10
C LYS A 47 -31.28 3.41 2.90
N ALA A 48 -31.70 3.66 4.14
CA ALA A 48 -31.10 4.69 5.00
C ALA A 48 -29.88 4.18 5.80
N GLN A 49 -29.66 2.87 5.89
CA GLN A 49 -28.52 2.26 6.59
C GLN A 49 -27.36 1.84 5.68
N ALA A 50 -27.48 2.02 4.36
CA ALA A 50 -26.33 2.01 3.48
C ALA A 50 -25.59 3.35 3.63
N GLY A 51 -24.86 3.51 4.73
CA GLY A 51 -23.83 4.53 4.87
C GLY A 51 -22.76 4.27 3.81
N SER A 52 -23.05 4.65 2.57
CA SER A 52 -22.06 4.74 1.52
C SER A 52 -21.09 5.81 1.98
N GLU A 53 -19.97 5.38 2.55
CA GLU A 53 -18.83 6.26 2.73
C GLU A 53 -18.55 6.84 1.35
N GLY A 54 -18.94 8.09 1.15
CA GLY A 54 -18.57 8.83 -0.05
C GLY A 54 -17.05 8.78 -0.23
N PRO A 55 -16.55 9.08 -1.43
CA PRO A 55 -15.12 9.07 -1.70
C PRO A 55 -14.38 9.79 -0.56
N ILE A 56 -13.56 9.02 0.18
CA ILE A 56 -12.90 9.51 1.39
C ILE A 56 -12.10 10.74 0.99
N THR A 57 -12.46 11.89 1.56
CA THR A 57 -11.78 13.15 1.27
C THR A 57 -10.31 13.06 1.68
N GLU A 58 -9.42 13.67 0.90
CA GLU A 58 -7.98 13.65 1.18
C GLU A 58 -7.65 14.19 2.58
N SER A 59 -8.45 15.15 3.06
CA SER A 59 -8.35 15.69 4.42
C SER A 59 -8.61 14.65 5.52
N ARG A 60 -9.59 13.75 5.33
CA ARG A 60 -9.88 12.66 6.27
C ARG A 60 -8.79 11.60 6.26
N ILE A 61 -8.18 11.33 5.09
CA ILE A 61 -7.03 10.42 4.99
C ILE A 61 -5.83 11.02 5.73
N LYS A 62 -5.56 12.32 5.53
CA LYS A 62 -4.45 13.01 6.18
C LYS A 62 -4.56 12.91 7.72
N SER A 63 -5.71 13.26 8.29
CA SER A 63 -5.90 13.23 9.74
C SER A 63 -5.75 11.83 10.33
N LEU A 64 -6.35 10.82 9.68
CA LEU A 64 -6.21 9.42 10.11
C LEU A 64 -4.76 8.94 10.09
N LEU A 65 -4.00 9.31 9.06
CA LEU A 65 -2.59 8.96 8.95
C LEU A 65 -1.74 9.67 10.02
N GLU A 66 -2.01 10.95 10.29
CA GLU A 66 -1.32 11.70 11.34
C GLU A 66 -1.55 11.07 12.70
N THR A 67 -2.80 10.83 13.11
CA THR A 67 -3.10 10.24 14.42
C THR A 67 -2.42 8.87 14.61
N SER A 68 -2.48 8.00 13.59
CA SER A 68 -1.88 6.66 13.66
C SER A 68 -0.35 6.72 13.77
N LEU A 69 0.30 7.61 13.02
CA LEU A 69 1.76 7.73 13.04
C LEU A 69 2.29 8.43 14.29
N MET A 70 1.56 9.41 14.84
CA MET A 70 1.94 10.05 16.09
C MET A 70 2.01 9.04 17.23
N HIS A 71 1.04 8.13 17.30
CA HIS A 71 1.06 7.03 18.27
C HIS A 71 2.32 6.17 18.10
N GLN A 72 2.63 5.78 16.87
CA GLN A 72 3.80 4.95 16.56
C GLN A 72 5.13 5.64 16.88
N PHE A 73 5.26 6.95 16.60
CA PHE A 73 6.48 7.69 16.90
C PHE A 73 6.68 7.90 18.39
N LYS A 74 5.60 8.09 19.16
CA LYS A 74 5.67 8.17 20.61
C LYS A 74 6.17 6.86 21.23
N GLU A 75 5.74 5.72 20.70
CA GLU A 75 6.25 4.40 21.12
C GLU A 75 7.70 4.18 20.70
N LEU A 76 8.08 4.62 19.49
CA LEU A 76 9.44 4.43 18.97
C LEU A 76 10.46 5.33 19.68
N ILE A 77 10.04 6.51 20.14
CA ILE A 77 10.90 7.58 20.67
C ILE A 77 10.19 8.31 21.82
N PRO A 78 10.10 7.69 23.00
CA PRO A 78 9.41 8.27 24.14
C PRO A 78 10.08 9.54 24.70
N GLU A 79 11.35 9.77 24.35
CA GLU A 79 12.16 10.91 24.83
C GLU A 79 11.87 12.21 24.07
N VAL A 80 11.22 12.16 22.91
CA VAL A 80 10.96 13.35 22.11
C VAL A 80 9.72 14.06 22.62
N ASP A 81 9.85 15.36 22.85
CA ASP A 81 8.73 16.24 23.19
C ASP A 81 7.64 16.15 22.10
N PRO A 82 6.39 15.80 22.44
CA PRO A 82 5.29 15.73 21.49
C PRO A 82 5.08 17.04 20.72
N ASP A 83 5.38 18.20 21.32
CA ASP A 83 5.20 19.50 20.66
C ASP A 83 6.21 19.73 19.53
N LEU A 84 7.34 19.01 19.55
CA LEU A 84 8.33 19.03 18.48
C LEU A 84 8.01 18.03 17.36
N LEU A 85 7.05 17.12 17.57
CA LEU A 85 6.64 16.15 16.55
C LEU A 85 5.60 16.77 15.61
N VAL A 86 6.03 17.73 14.80
CA VAL A 86 5.17 18.42 13.84
C VAL A 86 5.35 17.84 12.43
N ILE A 87 4.25 17.38 11.84
CA ILE A 87 4.19 16.88 10.46
C ILE A 87 3.64 17.99 9.54
N ASP A 88 4.47 18.49 8.63
CA ASP A 88 4.05 19.50 7.65
C ASP A 88 3.12 18.87 6.59
N ARG A 89 3.55 17.72 6.06
CA ARG A 89 2.89 17.05 4.93
C ARG A 89 2.98 15.56 5.08
N ILE A 90 1.88 14.88 4.79
CA ILE A 90 1.82 13.42 4.68
C ILE A 90 0.87 13.01 3.59
N HIS A 91 1.29 12.05 2.77
CA HIS A 91 0.46 11.46 1.73
C HIS A 91 1.00 10.08 1.33
N ARG A 92 0.14 9.29 0.67
CA ARG A 92 0.54 8.01 0.07
C ARG A 92 1.08 8.23 -1.33
N VAL A 93 2.16 7.52 -1.67
CA VAL A 93 2.75 7.55 -3.01
C VAL A 93 1.86 6.78 -3.99
N GLY A 94 1.87 7.20 -5.25
CA GLY A 94 1.24 6.45 -6.33
C GLY A 94 1.81 5.03 -6.43
N ARG A 95 0.94 4.04 -6.65
CA ARG A 95 1.38 2.66 -6.78
C ARG A 95 2.00 2.44 -8.17
N PRO A 96 3.21 1.88 -8.28
CA PRO A 96 3.75 1.40 -9.55
C PRO A 96 2.86 0.30 -10.15
N LYS A 97 2.70 0.29 -11.48
CA LYS A 97 1.81 -0.67 -12.18
C LYS A 97 2.14 -2.15 -11.95
N HIS A 98 3.38 -2.46 -11.56
CA HIS A 98 3.85 -3.84 -11.35
C HIS A 98 3.53 -4.38 -9.94
N ILE A 99 3.04 -3.55 -9.01
CA ILE A 99 2.76 -3.95 -7.63
C ILE A 99 1.27 -4.35 -7.48
N PRO A 100 0.95 -5.47 -6.80
CA PRO A 100 -0.42 -5.91 -6.57
C PRO A 100 -1.29 -4.87 -5.88
N ILE A 101 -2.60 -4.88 -6.18
CA ILE A 101 -3.55 -3.93 -5.60
C ILE A 101 -3.69 -4.09 -4.08
N SER A 102 -3.45 -5.29 -3.57
CA SER A 102 -3.48 -5.62 -2.14
C SER A 102 -2.25 -5.13 -1.37
N SER A 103 -1.16 -4.79 -2.05
CA SER A 103 0.08 -4.38 -1.37
C SER A 103 -0.06 -2.99 -0.75
N PRO A 104 0.41 -2.76 0.49
CA PRO A 104 0.38 -1.44 1.12
C PRO A 104 1.15 -0.43 0.26
N ARG A 105 0.65 0.82 0.22
CA ARG A 105 1.33 1.91 -0.49
C ARG A 105 2.33 2.58 0.45
N ASP A 106 3.47 2.95 -0.09
CA ASP A 106 4.45 3.76 0.63
C ASP A 106 3.86 5.12 1.01
N MET A 107 4.36 5.69 2.10
CA MET A 107 3.98 7.01 2.58
C MET A 107 5.18 7.94 2.54
N LEU A 108 4.96 9.14 2.02
CA LEU A 108 5.91 10.24 2.11
C LEU A 108 5.45 11.21 3.17
N MET A 109 6.38 11.53 4.07
CA MET A 109 6.14 12.40 5.20
C MET A 109 7.25 13.44 5.29
N ARG A 110 6.84 14.70 5.47
CA ARG A 110 7.73 15.82 5.78
C ARG A 110 7.56 16.19 7.24
N ILE A 111 8.62 16.00 8.00
CA ILE A 111 8.74 16.42 9.40
C ILE A 111 9.28 17.84 9.41
N HIS A 112 8.68 18.70 10.22
CA HIS A 112 9.04 20.11 10.32
C HIS A 112 10.49 20.29 10.79
N TYR A 113 10.85 19.67 11.91
CA TYR A 113 12.17 19.80 12.53
C TYR A 113 13.12 18.71 12.05
N PHE A 114 14.27 19.12 11.51
CA PHE A 114 15.28 18.20 10.99
C PHE A 114 15.86 17.28 12.08
N HIS A 115 16.09 17.78 13.29
CA HIS A 115 16.64 16.97 14.39
C HIS A 115 15.67 15.85 14.80
N VAL A 116 14.37 16.12 14.82
CA VAL A 116 13.32 15.12 15.13
C VAL A 116 13.34 14.04 14.06
N LYS A 117 13.41 14.43 12.79
CA LYS A 117 13.56 13.47 11.68
C LYS A 117 14.78 12.57 11.87
N ASP A 118 15.93 13.13 12.24
CA ASP A 118 17.16 12.35 12.43
C ASP A 118 17.07 11.42 13.65
N GLN A 119 16.44 11.86 14.75
CA GLN A 119 16.14 11.01 15.90
C GLN A 119 15.23 9.84 15.50
N ILE A 120 14.17 10.08 14.72
CA ILE A 120 13.30 9.02 14.19
C ILE A 120 14.06 8.03 13.33
N MET A 121 14.89 8.52 12.41
CA MET A 121 15.70 7.67 11.55
C MET A 121 16.75 6.85 12.33
N LYS A 122 17.27 7.37 13.44
CA LYS A 122 18.21 6.65 14.30
C LYS A 122 17.48 5.61 15.14
N ALA A 123 16.35 5.98 15.74
CA ALA A 123 15.52 5.09 16.55
C ALA A 123 14.98 3.92 15.73
N SER A 124 14.50 4.17 14.49
CA SER A 124 13.98 3.13 13.61
C SER A 124 15.01 2.06 13.21
N ARG A 125 16.30 2.40 13.21
CA ARG A 125 17.40 1.46 12.91
C ARG A 125 17.86 0.67 14.13
N LYS A 126 17.74 1.25 15.32
CA LYS A 126 18.21 0.67 16.59
C LYS A 126 17.13 -0.17 17.26
N ASN A 127 15.93 0.37 17.33
CA ASN A 127 14.79 -0.21 18.01
C ASN A 127 14.02 -1.06 17.00
N ARG A 128 13.61 -2.26 17.42
CA ARG A 128 12.61 -3.00 16.66
C ARG A 128 11.26 -2.31 16.87
N PRO A 129 10.48 -2.08 15.82
CA PRO A 129 9.14 -1.53 15.99
C PRO A 129 8.29 -2.49 16.86
N PRO A 130 7.27 -1.97 17.58
CA PRO A 130 6.35 -2.77 18.37
C PRO A 130 5.74 -3.92 17.57
N THR A 131 5.26 -4.96 18.25
CA THR A 131 4.80 -6.22 17.64
C THR A 131 3.73 -6.00 16.56
N GLU A 132 2.88 -4.99 16.74
CA GLU A 132 1.81 -4.60 15.81
C GLU A 132 2.35 -3.98 14.50
N TYR A 133 3.53 -3.38 14.55
CA TYR A 133 4.15 -2.64 13.44
C TYR A 133 5.46 -3.26 12.96
N LYS A 134 5.64 -4.59 13.16
CA LYS A 134 6.86 -5.32 12.76
C LYS A 134 7.31 -5.10 11.32
N ALA A 135 6.36 -4.80 10.42
CA ALA A 135 6.63 -4.56 9.00
C ALA A 135 6.94 -3.10 8.66
N LEU A 136 6.86 -2.17 9.61
CA LEU A 136 7.14 -0.76 9.35
C LEU A 136 8.64 -0.55 9.14
N GLN A 137 8.99 -0.04 7.96
CA GLN A 137 10.35 0.34 7.62
C GLN A 137 10.38 1.81 7.25
N ILE A 138 11.28 2.56 7.90
CA ILE A 138 11.41 4.00 7.69
C ILE A 138 12.72 4.26 6.95
N TYR A 139 12.60 4.84 5.75
CA TYR A 139 13.73 5.20 4.91
C TYR A 139 13.80 6.72 4.71
N ALA A 140 15.02 7.20 4.45
CA ALA A 140 15.20 8.58 4.03
C ALA A 140 14.75 8.73 2.57
N ASP A 141 14.04 9.82 2.27
CA ASP A 141 13.76 10.23 0.90
C ASP A 141 15.06 10.75 0.26
N LEU A 142 15.53 10.06 -0.77
CA LEU A 142 16.82 10.30 -1.42
C LEU A 142 16.64 10.38 -2.92
N SER A 143 17.42 11.25 -3.55
CA SER A 143 17.41 11.35 -5.01
C SER A 143 17.85 10.04 -5.67
N PRO A 144 17.34 9.71 -6.87
CA PRO A 144 17.76 8.53 -7.61
C PRO A 144 19.28 8.46 -7.85
N ALA A 145 19.92 9.61 -8.09
CA ALA A 145 21.37 9.70 -8.25
C ALA A 145 22.11 9.25 -6.97
N THR A 146 21.62 9.68 -5.79
CA THR A 146 22.19 9.28 -4.50
C THR A 146 22.00 7.78 -4.25
N LEU A 147 20.81 7.25 -4.57
CA LEU A 147 20.53 5.82 -4.44
C LEU A 147 21.44 4.97 -5.34
N LEU A 148 21.67 5.41 -6.58
CA LEU A 148 22.58 4.74 -7.50
C LEU A 148 24.02 4.74 -6.97
N GLN A 149 24.50 5.88 -6.47
CA GLN A 149 25.84 5.99 -5.88
C GLN A 149 25.99 5.06 -4.68
N ARG A 150 24.99 4.99 -3.80
CA ARG A 150 24.98 4.04 -2.67
C ARG A 150 25.04 2.59 -3.13
N ARG A 151 24.32 2.24 -4.20
CA ARG A 151 24.37 0.90 -4.78
C ARG A 151 25.76 0.57 -5.33
N ASN A 152 26.41 1.51 -6.01
CA ASN A 152 27.75 1.31 -6.54
C ASN A 152 28.80 1.12 -5.43
N LEU A 153 28.62 1.78 -4.30
CA LEU A 153 29.51 1.66 -3.13
C LEU A 153 29.17 0.46 -2.22
N ALA A 154 28.08 -0.27 -2.48
CA ALA A 154 27.61 -1.35 -1.61
C ALA A 154 28.64 -2.48 -1.46
N LEU A 155 29.35 -2.84 -2.54
CA LEU A 155 30.38 -3.89 -2.51
C LEU A 155 31.56 -3.47 -1.63
N ILE A 156 32.07 -2.26 -1.83
CA ILE A 156 33.20 -1.70 -1.08
C ILE A 156 32.85 -1.62 0.41
N THR A 157 31.68 -1.07 0.74
CA THR A 157 31.24 -0.92 2.13
C THR A 157 31.00 -2.27 2.82
N THR A 158 30.59 -3.29 2.08
CA THR A 158 30.50 -4.67 2.59
C THR A 158 31.88 -5.24 2.90
N SER A 159 32.87 -5.05 2.01
CA SER A 159 34.25 -5.48 2.25
C SER A 159 34.88 -4.78 3.45
N LEU A 160 34.67 -3.48 3.61
CA LEU A 160 35.16 -2.72 4.78
C LEU A 160 34.57 -3.26 6.09
N ARG A 161 33.26 -3.52 6.11
CA ARG A 161 32.59 -4.12 7.29
C ARG A 161 33.12 -5.51 7.62
N ALA A 162 33.40 -6.34 6.60
CA ALA A 162 33.97 -7.68 6.80
C ALA A 162 35.37 -7.63 7.43
N GLN A 163 36.11 -6.55 7.23
CA GLN A 163 37.42 -6.30 7.84
C GLN A 163 37.33 -5.60 9.20
N ASN A 164 36.12 -5.48 9.78
CA ASN A 164 35.85 -4.74 11.02
C ASN A 164 36.27 -3.26 10.97
N LEU A 165 36.35 -2.67 9.77
CA LEU A 165 36.60 -1.24 9.63
C LEU A 165 35.28 -0.47 9.84
N PRO A 166 35.23 0.49 10.78
CA PRO A 166 34.03 1.25 11.06
C PRO A 166 33.68 2.14 9.86
N TYR A 167 32.49 1.94 9.29
CA TYR A 167 31.95 2.73 8.19
C TYR A 167 30.50 3.14 8.51
N ARG A 168 30.19 4.43 8.32
CA ARG A 168 28.85 5.02 8.55
C ARG A 168 28.34 5.72 7.30
#